data_AF-A0A899NHC1-F1
#
_entry.id   AF-A0A899NHC1-F1
#
_cell.length_a   1.000
_cell.length_b   1.000
_cell.length_c   1.000
_cell.angle_alpha   90.00
_cell.angle_beta   90.00
_cell.angle_gamma   90.00
#
_symmetry.space_group_name_H-M   'P 1'
#
loop_
_entity.id
_entity.type
_entity.pdbx_description
1 polymer ?
#
loop_
_entity_poly.entity_id
_entity_poly.type
_entity_poly.pdbx_seq_one_letter_code
_entity_poly.pdbx_strand_id
1 'polypeptide(L)' 'MSSPLGKLQHALLHDIVNQQDGEWWPGCPLTVQTLSRSRIILDALVARQLLKHKGSCHYEVTSLGLEIVSQSRHEKAR' A
#
# COMPACT_ATOMS: atom_id res chain seq x y z
N MET A 1 8.36 18.57 2.28
CA MET A 1 7.28 18.32 1.31
C MET A 1 7.35 16.86 0.91
N SER A 2 6.40 16.03 1.36
CA SER A 2 6.40 14.59 1.03
C SER A 2 6.09 14.42 -0.46
N SER A 3 6.99 13.80 -1.21
CA SER A 3 6.80 13.57 -2.66
C SER A 3 5.52 12.76 -2.91
N PRO A 4 4.73 13.07 -3.95
CA PRO A 4 3.50 12.34 -4.26
C PRO A 4 3.79 10.85 -4.49
N LEU A 5 2.87 9.99 -4.07
CA LEU A 5 2.96 8.54 -4.32
C LEU A 5 2.87 8.29 -5.83
N GLY A 6 3.73 7.41 -6.35
CA GLY A 6 3.62 6.94 -7.72
C GLY A 6 2.31 6.17 -7.93
N LYS A 7 1.77 6.18 -9.16
CA LYS A 7 0.50 5.48 -9.49
C LYS A 7 0.47 4.02 -9.02
N LEU A 8 1.58 3.30 -9.15
CA LEU A 8 1.71 1.91 -8.70
C LEU A 8 1.73 1.76 -7.18
N GLN A 9 2.39 2.68 -6.45
CA GLN A 9 2.35 2.70 -4.98
C GLN A 9 0.93 2.94 -4.49
N HIS A 10 0.23 3.86 -5.15
CA HIS A 10 -1.15 4.18 -4.83
C HIS A 10 -2.09 2.99 -5.08
N ALA A 11 -1.97 2.37 -6.26
CA ALA A 11 -2.74 1.19 -6.60
C ALA A 11 -2.50 0.04 -5.61
N LEU A 12 -1.24 -0.24 -5.27
CA LEU A 12 -0.90 -1.33 -4.35
C LEU A 12 -1.36 -1.05 -2.92
N LEU A 13 -1.20 0.19 -2.42
CA LEU A 13 -1.73 0.58 -1.11
C LEU A 13 -3.27 0.45 -1.06
N HIS A 14 -3.95 0.90 -2.12
CA HIS A 14 -5.41 0.77 -2.23
C HIS A 14 -5.86 -0.69 -2.31
N ASP A 15 -5.09 -1.55 -2.99
CA ASP A 15 -5.34 -2.99 -3.10
C ASP A 15 -5.29 -3.66 -1.72
N ILE A 16 -4.22 -3.40 -0.95
CA ILE A 16 -4.05 -3.96 0.39
C ILE A 16 -5.19 -3.50 1.32
N VAL A 17 -5.53 -2.21 1.30
CA VAL A 17 -6.60 -1.66 2.16
C VAL A 17 -7.97 -2.22 1.79
N ASN A 18 -8.32 -2.26 0.50
CA ASN A 18 -9.70 -2.59 0.10
C ASN A 18 -9.94 -4.07 -0.19
N GLN A 19 -8.90 -4.81 -0.58
CA GLN A 19 -9.03 -6.24 -0.95
C GLN A 19 -8.49 -7.19 0.12
N GLN A 20 -7.61 -6.72 1.00
CA GLN A 20 -6.89 -7.57 1.97
C GLN A 20 -7.03 -7.07 3.41
N ASP A 21 -8.07 -6.27 3.71
CA ASP A 21 -8.38 -5.72 5.04
C ASP A 21 -7.22 -4.95 5.71
N GLY A 22 -6.31 -4.39 4.91
CA GLY A 22 -5.16 -3.64 5.43
C GLY A 22 -3.95 -4.50 5.80
N GLU A 23 -3.95 -5.79 5.51
CA GLU A 23 -2.80 -6.69 5.74
C GLU A 23 -2.36 -7.38 4.45
N TRP A 24 -1.07 -7.64 4.28
CA TRP A 24 -0.55 -8.34 3.10
C TRP A 24 0.60 -9.29 3.44
N TRP A 25 0.52 -10.54 2.98
CA TRP A 25 1.56 -11.56 3.12
C TRP A 25 1.79 -12.32 1.80
N PRO A 26 2.91 -13.07 1.66
CA PRO A 26 3.15 -13.89 0.47
C PRO A 26 2.07 -14.98 0.37
N GLY A 27 1.18 -14.81 -0.60
CA GLY A 27 -0.03 -15.63 -0.74
C GLY A 27 -1.26 -14.78 -1.05
N CYS A 28 -1.26 -13.50 -0.63
CA CYS A 28 -2.26 -12.53 -1.05
C CYS A 28 -2.02 -12.14 -2.52
N PRO A 29 -3.05 -12.23 -3.39
CA PRO A 29 -2.94 -11.72 -4.75
C PRO A 29 -2.70 -10.21 -4.71
N LEU A 30 -1.77 -9.74 -5.55
CA LEU A 30 -1.55 -8.32 -5.78
C LEU A 30 -1.93 -7.99 -7.22
N THR A 31 -2.52 -6.81 -7.44
CA THR A 31 -2.76 -6.29 -8.79
C THR A 31 -1.45 -6.06 -9.59
N VAL A 32 -0.30 -6.01 -8.91
CA VAL A 32 1.01 -5.81 -9.54
C VAL A 32 1.59 -7.15 -10.00
N GLN A 33 1.85 -7.25 -11.31
CA GLN A 33 2.14 -8.50 -12.04
C GLN A 33 3.44 -9.23 -11.67
N THR A 34 4.36 -8.64 -10.88
CA THR A 34 5.62 -9.32 -10.50
C THR A 34 5.99 -9.10 -9.04
N LEU A 35 6.21 -10.21 -8.31
CA LEU A 35 6.60 -10.23 -6.89
C LEU A 35 7.83 -9.35 -6.59
N SER A 36 8.84 -9.36 -7.46
CA SER A 36 10.06 -8.57 -7.31
C SER A 36 9.78 -7.07 -7.34
N ARG A 37 8.84 -6.63 -8.19
CA ARG A 37 8.44 -5.22 -8.30
C ARG A 37 7.52 -4.82 -7.16
N SER A 38 6.65 -5.73 -6.70
CA SER A 38 5.81 -5.55 -5.52
C SER A 38 6.64 -5.33 -4.26
N ARG A 39 7.73 -6.10 -4.06
CA ARG A 39 8.64 -5.93 -2.91
C ARG A 39 9.23 -4.52 -2.83
N ILE A 40 9.77 -4.01 -3.95
CA ILE A 40 10.34 -2.65 -4.02
C ILE A 40 9.29 -1.60 -3.67
N ILE A 41 8.05 -1.79 -4.13
CA ILE A 41 6.94 -0.88 -3.84
C ILE A 41 6.55 -0.97 -2.35
N LEU A 42 6.44 -2.17 -1.78
CA LEU A 42 6.15 -2.39 -0.37
C LEU A 42 7.20 -1.75 0.53
N ASP A 43 8.49 -1.95 0.23
CA ASP A 43 9.59 -1.34 0.99
C ASP A 43 9.56 0.19 0.87
N ALA A 44 9.23 0.73 -0.31
CA ALA A 44 9.06 2.18 -0.48
C ALA A 44 7.85 2.74 0.32
N LEU A 45 6.77 1.97 0.46
CA LEU A 45 5.62 2.33 1.29
C LEU A 45 5.95 2.25 2.79
N VAL A 46 6.78 1.28 3.20
CA VAL A 46 7.32 1.18 4.57
C VAL A 46 8.23 2.37 4.90
N ALA A 47 9.14 2.75 3.99
CA ALA A 47 10.00 3.91 4.16
C ALA A 47 9.22 5.23 4.33
N ARG A 48 7.99 5.27 3.81
CA ARG A 48 7.05 6.40 3.93
C ARG A 48 6.10 6.28 5.12
N GLN A 49 6.27 5.27 5.97
CA GLN A 49 5.41 4.98 7.12
C GLN A 49 3.94 4.72 6.76
N LEU A 50 3.65 4.31 5.52
CA LEU A 50 2.31 3.95 5.06
C LEU A 50 1.99 2.48 5.29
N LEU A 51 3.03 1.66 5.30
CA LEU A 51 3.00 0.26 5.72
C LEU A 51 3.98 0.04 6.86
N LYS A 52 3.72 -1.01 7.64
CA LYS A 52 4.60 -1.52 8.69
C LYS A 52 4.97 -2.96 8.37
N HIS A 53 6.26 -3.24 8.25
CA HIS A 53 6.74 -4.61 8.10
C HIS A 53 6.68 -5.33 9.45
N LYS A 54 5.86 -6.38 9.56
CA LYS A 54 5.64 -7.20 10.76
C LYS A 54 6.60 -8.39 10.87
N GLY A 55 7.44 -8.62 9.86
CA GLY A 55 8.29 -9.81 9.75
C GLY A 55 7.67 -10.88 8.87
N SER A 56 8.45 -11.90 8.48
CA SER A 56 8.00 -12.99 7.60
C SER A 56 7.34 -12.52 6.29
N CYS A 57 7.76 -11.38 5.75
CA CYS A 57 7.18 -10.73 4.57
C CYS A 57 5.71 -10.32 4.75
N HIS A 58 5.25 -10.14 5.99
CA HIS A 58 3.95 -9.60 6.33
C HIS A 58 4.03 -8.07 6.50
N TYR A 59 3.10 -7.36 5.89
CA TYR A 59 2.98 -5.91 5.90
C TYR A 59 1.57 -5.53 6.36
N GLU A 60 1.48 -4.55 7.27
CA GLU A 60 0.23 -4.00 7.80
C GLU A 60 0.14 -2.52 7.41
N VAL A 61 -1.03 -2.05 6.99
CA VAL A 61 -1.27 -0.65 6.67
C VAL A 61 -1.32 0.17 7.96
N THR A 62 -0.63 1.31 7.97
CA THR A 62 -0.66 2.24 9.11
C THR A 62 -1.87 3.17 9.04
N SER A 63 -2.16 3.87 10.13
CA SER A 63 -3.20 4.92 10.14
C SER A 63 -2.98 5.98 9.04
N LEU A 64 -1.71 6.31 8.74
CA LEU A 64 -1.36 7.23 7.66
C LEU A 64 -1.66 6.65 6.28
N GLY A 65 -1.38 5.36 6.07
CA GLY A 65 -1.73 4.66 4.83
C GLY A 65 -3.24 4.62 4.60
N LEU A 66 -4.02 4.38 5.65
CA LEU A 66 -5.49 4.43 5.60
C LEU A 66 -6.00 5.83 5.27
N GLU A 67 -5.41 6.88 5.86
CA GLU A 67 -5.80 8.26 5.59
C GLU A 67 -5.58 8.64 4.12
N ILE A 68 -4.44 8.28 3.54
CA ILE A 68 -4.14 8.54 2.12
C ILE A 68 -5.15 7.84 1.18
N VAL A 69 -5.50 6.58 1.49
CA VAL A 69 -6.50 5.84 0.71
C VAL A 69 -7.89 6.47 0.85
N SER A 70 -8.25 6.92 2.05
CA SER A 70 -9.53 7.60 2.34
C SER A 70 -9.64 8.94 1.61
N GLN A 71 -8.57 9.75 1.62
CA GLN A 71 -8.50 11.03 0.88
C GLN A 71 -8.66 10.82 -0.63
N SER A 72 -8.08 9.75 -1.18
CA SER A 72 -8.19 9.42 -2.60
C SER A 72 -9.59 8.96 -3.02
N ARG A 73 -10.36 8.41 -2.08
CA ARG A 73 -11.80 8.12 -2.28
C ARG A 73 -12.62 9.39 -2.35
N HIS A 74 -12.29 10.39 -1.52
CA HIS A 74 -12.99 11.67 -1.46
C HIS A 74 -12.71 12.58 -2.66
N GLU A 75 -11.54 12.48 -3.29
CA GLU A 75 -11.18 13.29 -4.46
C GLU A 75 -11.98 12.92 -5.72
N LYS A 76 -12.60 11.73 -5.76
CA LYS A 76 -13.45 11.26 -6.88
C LYS A 76 -14.92 11.68 -6.76
N ALA A 77 -15.29 12.38 -5.67
CA ALA A 77 -16.65 12.82 -5.38
C ALA A 77 -16.88 14.33 -5.59
N ARG A 78 -15.96 15.03 -6.27
CA ARG A 78 -16.12 16.44 -6.67
C ARG A 78 -16.19 16.59 -8.18
#